data_AF-A0A843J7L2-F1
#
_entry.id   AF-A0A843J7L2-F1
#
_cell.length_a   1.000
_cell.length_b   1.000
_cell.length_c   1.000
_cell.angle_alpha   90.00
_cell.angle_beta   90.00
_cell.angle_gamma   90.00
#
_symmetry.space_group_name_H-M   'P 1'
#
loop_
_entity.id
_entity.type
_entity.pdbx_description
1 polymer ?
#
loop_
_entity_poly.entity_id
_entity_poly.type
_entity_poly.pdbx_seq_one_letter_code
_entity_poly.pdbx_strand_id
1 'polypeptide(L)' 'MICAGKREEIDKCRFCVHSVSFECDGVWVKSPARAYCSRCRSTDPVNLDKVTAVLCDDRAGEGFRSIMNIIS' A
#
# COMPACT_ATOMS: atom_id res chain seq x y z
N MET A 1 -1.84 2.04 -11.21
CA MET A 1 -0.63 1.25 -11.57
C MET A 1 -0.64 -0.06 -10.78
N ILE A 2 -0.56 -1.19 -11.47
CA ILE A 2 -0.21 -2.49 -10.85
C ILE A 2 1.32 -2.49 -10.78
N CYS A 3 1.90 -2.49 -9.59
CA CYS A 3 3.36 -2.54 -9.42
C CYS A 3 3.85 -3.93 -9.88
N ALA A 4 4.24 -4.01 -11.15
CA ALA A 4 4.64 -5.25 -11.78
C ALA A 4 6.01 -5.71 -11.27
N GLY A 5 6.01 -6.58 -10.26
CA GLY A 5 7.03 -7.62 -10.10
C GLY A 5 8.39 -7.24 -9.50
N LYS A 6 8.60 -6.03 -8.95
CA LYS A 6 9.82 -5.72 -8.18
C LYS A 6 9.54 -5.66 -6.68
N ARG A 7 10.18 -6.56 -5.92
CA ARG A 7 10.03 -6.68 -4.45
C ARG A 7 10.35 -5.37 -3.71
N GLU A 8 11.32 -4.59 -4.19
CA GLU A 8 11.69 -3.28 -3.63
C GLU A 8 10.56 -2.24 -3.77
N GLU A 9 9.70 -2.35 -4.78
CA GLU A 9 8.57 -1.45 -4.96
C GLU A 9 7.42 -1.78 -3.99
N ILE A 10 7.28 -3.05 -3.59
CA ILE A 10 6.26 -3.49 -2.61
C ILE A 10 6.56 -2.92 -1.21
N ASP A 11 7.83 -2.93 -0.78
CA ASP A 11 8.21 -2.37 0.52
C ASP A 11 7.98 -0.85 0.55
N LYS A 12 8.25 -0.13 -0.55
CA LYS A 12 7.87 1.29 -0.65
C LYS A 12 6.36 1.46 -0.64
N CYS A 13 5.64 0.67 -1.42
CA CYS A 13 4.18 0.75 -1.52
C CYS A 13 3.48 0.58 -0.17
N ARG A 14 3.97 -0.26 0.75
CA ARG A 14 3.33 -0.46 2.08
C ARG A 14 3.29 0.80 2.94
N PHE A 15 4.14 1.77 2.64
CA PHE A 15 4.17 3.08 3.30
C PHE A 15 3.60 4.19 2.42
N CYS A 16 3.17 3.90 1.20
CA CYS A 16 2.62 4.90 0.30
C CYS A 16 1.18 5.25 0.70
N VAL A 17 0.84 6.53 0.81
CA VAL A 17 -0.53 7.02 1.07
C VAL A 17 -1.52 6.59 -0.02
N HIS A 18 -1.04 6.39 -1.25
CA HIS A 18 -1.86 5.95 -2.37
C HIS A 18 -2.11 4.44 -2.39
N SER A 19 -1.40 3.66 -1.56
CA SER A 19 -1.64 2.23 -1.45
C SER A 19 -2.95 1.96 -0.72
N VAL A 20 -3.87 1.27 -1.39
CA VAL A 20 -5.21 0.99 -0.87
C VAL A 20 -5.27 -0.40 -0.27
N SER A 21 -4.86 -1.40 -1.05
CA SER A 21 -4.92 -2.81 -0.70
C SER A 21 -3.78 -3.59 -1.35
N PHE A 22 -3.41 -4.70 -0.75
CA PHE A 22 -2.43 -5.66 -1.22
C PHE A 22 -3.13 -6.98 -1.47
N GLU A 23 -2.89 -7.58 -2.62
CA GLU A 23 -3.31 -8.96 -2.89
C GLU A 23 -2.26 -9.90 -2.33
N CYS A 24 -2.65 -10.76 -1.41
CA CYS A 24 -1.83 -11.84 -0.85
C CYS A 24 -2.53 -13.18 -1.12
N ASP A 25 -1.89 -14.10 -1.84
CA ASP A 25 -2.47 -15.43 -2.12
C ASP A 25 -3.91 -15.35 -2.71
N GLY A 26 -4.20 -14.35 -3.56
CA GLY A 26 -5.53 -14.13 -4.15
C GLY A 26 -6.56 -13.46 -3.22
N VAL A 27 -6.15 -13.07 -2.00
CA VAL A 27 -6.98 -12.33 -1.04
C VAL A 27 -6.53 -10.88 -0.95
N TRP A 28 -7.46 -9.94 -1.08
CA TRP A 28 -7.18 -8.52 -0.91
C TRP A 28 -7.21 -8.12 0.57
N VAL A 29 -6.06 -7.72 1.09
CA VAL A 29 -5.87 -7.19 2.44
C VAL A 29 -5.66 -5.69 2.36
N LYS A 30 -6.22 -4.93 3.30
CA LYS A 30 -6.07 -3.46 3.32
C LYS A 30 -4.62 -3.06 3.59
N SER A 31 -4.23 -1.92 3.03
CA SER A 31 -2.87 -1.39 3.21
C SER A 31 -2.58 -1.00 4.67
N PRO A 32 -1.41 -1.38 5.21
CA PRO A 32 -0.97 -0.93 6.53
C PRO A 32 -0.68 0.58 6.57
N ALA A 33 -0.47 1.24 5.43
CA ALA A 33 -0.38 2.71 5.36
C ALA A 33 -1.66 3.38 5.90
N ARG A 34 -2.79 2.66 5.86
CA ARG A 34 -4.06 3.15 6.41
C ARG A 34 -4.15 3.07 7.92
N ALA A 35 -3.21 2.44 8.63
CA ALA A 35 -3.22 2.39 10.09
C ALA A 35 -3.29 3.78 10.75
N TYR A 36 -2.78 4.80 10.05
CA TYR A 36 -2.77 6.20 10.47
C TYR A 36 -3.84 7.07 9.80
N CYS A 37 -4.67 6.49 8.93
CA CYS A 37 -5.75 7.23 8.27
C CYS A 37 -6.98 7.31 9.19
N SER A 38 -7.34 8.51 9.64
CA SER A 38 -8.51 8.73 10.51
C SER A 38 -9.85 8.29 9.91
N ARG A 39 -9.94 8.18 8.57
CA ARG A 39 -11.17 7.83 7.84
C ARG A 39 -11.24 6.37 7.41
N CYS A 40 -10.10 5.71 7.22
CA CYS A 40 -10.03 4.37 6.64
C CYS A 40 -9.09 3.44 7.41
N ARG A 41 -8.99 3.66 8.72
CA ARG A 41 -8.08 2.95 9.63
C ARG A 41 -8.15 1.44 9.43
N SER A 42 -7.00 0.82 9.18
CA SER A 42 -6.84 -0.63 9.13
C SER A 42 -5.48 -0.99 9.68
N THR A 43 -5.48 -1.97 10.58
CA THR A 43 -4.28 -2.49 11.26
C THR A 43 -4.04 -3.95 10.88
N ASP A 44 -4.59 -4.35 9.74
CA ASP A 44 -4.47 -5.72 9.25
C ASP A 44 -3.01 -5.99 8.86
N PRO A 45 -2.41 -7.09 9.35
CA PRO A 45 -1.06 -7.46 8.99
C PRO A 45 -1.02 -7.93 7.54
N VAL A 46 -0.16 -7.32 6.72
CA VAL A 46 0.09 -7.74 5.32
C VAL A 46 1.38 -8.54 5.26
N ASN A 47 1.31 -9.76 4.72
CA ASN A 47 2.49 -10.57 4.47
C ASN A 47 3.10 -10.19 3.11
N LEU A 48 4.12 -9.34 3.14
CA LEU A 48 4.81 -8.82 1.95
C LEU A 48 5.46 -9.90 1.08
N ASP A 49 5.79 -11.07 1.64
CA ASP A 49 6.37 -12.18 0.90
C ASP A 49 5.35 -12.88 -0.01
N LYS A 50 4.06 -12.77 0.36
CA LYS A 50 2.92 -13.34 -0.37
C LYS A 50 2.22 -12.33 -1.27
N VAL A 51 2.70 -11.09 -1.29
CA VAL A 51 2.08 -10.04 -2.10
C VAL A 51 2.32 -10.31 -3.58
N THR A 52 1.24 -10.47 -4.32
CA THR A 52 1.23 -10.68 -5.77
C THR A 52 0.85 -9.41 -6.52
N ALA A 53 0.05 -8.54 -5.91
CA ALA A 53 -0.37 -7.28 -6.50
C ALA A 53 -0.65 -6.19 -5.45
N VAL A 54 -0.62 -4.93 -5.89
CA VAL A 54 -0.97 -3.75 -5.08
C VAL A 54 -2.01 -2.92 -5.82
N LEU A 55 -3.06 -2.54 -5.12
CA LEU A 55 -4.07 -1.61 -5.59
C LEU A 55 -3.67 -0.19 -5.16
N CYS A 56 -3.36 0.66 -6.14
CA CYS A 56 -3.07 2.08 -5.95
C CYS A 56 -4.22 2.96 -6.44
N ASP A 57 -4.64 3.93 -5.62
CA ASP A 57 -5.61 4.98 -6.00
C ASP A 57 -4.90 6.28 -6.43
N ASP A 58 -3.62 6.20 -6.81
CA ASP A 58 -2.94 7.31 -7.48
C ASP A 58 -3.58 7.55 -8.86
N ARG A 59 -4.48 8.52 -8.91
CA ARG A 59 -5.21 8.94 -10.12
C ARG A 59 -4.50 10.04 -10.89
N ALA A 60 -3.57 10.75 -10.24
CA ALA A 60 -2.92 11.95 -10.77
C ALA A 60 -1.46 11.73 -11.19
N GLY A 61 -0.91 10.52 -11.00
CA GLY A 61 0.49 10.25 -11.29
C GLY A 61 1.42 10.96 -10.29
N GLU A 62 0.95 11.20 -9.06
CA GLU A 62 1.73 11.86 -8.01
C GLU A 62 2.93 11.00 -7.58
N GLY A 63 2.90 9.71 -7.89
CA GLY A 63 3.97 8.78 -7.57
C GLY A 63 3.99 8.40 -6.09
N PHE A 64 5.16 7.96 -5.61
CA PHE A 64 5.30 7.49 -4.24
C PHE A 64 5.25 8.67 -3.23
N ARG A 65 4.28 8.64 -2.31
CA ARG A 65 4.17 9.58 -1.18
C ARG A 65 4.10 8.83 0.14
N SER A 66 5.16 8.93 0.94
CA SER A 66 5.25 8.25 2.23
C SER A 66 4.25 8.83 3.23
N ILE A 67 3.45 7.97 3.87
CA ILE A 67 2.56 8.34 4.98
C ILE A 67 3.37 8.98 6.12
N MET A 68 4.63 8.58 6.33
CA MET A 68 5.49 9.11 7.39
C MET A 68 5.81 10.60 7.20
N ASN A 69 5.84 11.10 5.97
CA ASN A 69 6.03 12.53 5.70
C ASN A 69 4.76 13.36 5.95
N ILE A 70 3.58 12.73 6.03
CA ILE A 70 2.29 13.40 6.18
C ILE A 70 1.93 13.60 7.67
N ILE A 71 2.50 12.79 8.56
CA ILE A 71 2.26 12.85 10.02
C ILE A 71 3.20 13.83 10.75
N SER A 72 4.00 14.60 10.01
CA SER A 72 4.98 15.57 10.56
C SER A 72 4.38 16.94 10.82
#